data_AF-A0A382G5K6-F1
#
_entry.id   AF-A0A382G5K6-F1
#
_cell.length_a   1.000
_cell.length_b   1.000
_cell.length_c   1.000
_cell.angle_alpha   90.00
_cell.angle_beta   90.00
_cell.angle_gamma   90.00
#
_symmetry.space_group_name_H-M   'P 1'
#
loop_
_entity.id
_entity.type
_entity.pdbx_description
1 polymer ?
#
loop_
_entity_poly.entity_id
_entity_poly.type
_entity_poly.pdbx_seq_one_letter_code
_entity_poly.pdbx_strand_id
1 'polypeptide(L)'
;MTMRNLILLLMAIILWGTGCASHPPVLPQPPKEGETNMGFTFAAENVIPVIWWRYGINKYTDVGYRLGIPLSGTGVDLNRILMKRDRRWDVLNIAYNFAPNSSFDFTYYRFKGSGRTDKQNPFNIGWTGF
;
A
#
# COMPACT_ATOMS: atom_id res chain seq x y z
N MET A 1 -25.66 -19.31 24.75
CA MET A 1 -24.37 -19.88 24.27
C MET A 1 -23.68 -20.57 25.44
N THR A 2 -23.20 -21.79 25.27
CA THR A 2 -22.41 -22.52 26.30
C THR A 2 -20.97 -21.98 26.35
N MET A 3 -20.28 -22.10 27.50
CA MET A 3 -18.88 -21.66 27.68
C MET A 3 -17.95 -22.17 26.57
N ARG A 4 -18.15 -23.40 26.10
CA ARG A 4 -17.42 -23.98 24.97
C ARG A 4 -17.60 -23.17 23.68
N ASN A 5 -18.80 -22.69 23.40
CA ASN A 5 -19.07 -21.88 22.20
C ASN A 5 -18.44 -20.49 22.31
N LEU A 6 -18.36 -19.91 23.52
CA LEU A 6 -17.64 -18.65 23.76
C LEU A 6 -16.14 -18.81 23.55
N ILE A 7 -15.55 -19.91 24.04
CA ILE A 7 -14.12 -20.20 23.86
C ILE A 7 -13.79 -20.41 22.38
N LEU A 8 -14.63 -21.16 21.66
CA LEU A 8 -14.45 -21.36 20.21
C LEU A 8 -14.59 -20.05 19.42
N LEU A 9 -15.55 -19.20 19.79
CA LEU A 9 -15.69 -17.86 19.20
C LEU A 9 -14.44 -17.00 19.47
N LEU A 10 -13.93 -17.02 20.71
CA LEU A 10 -12.72 -16.28 21.08
C LEU A 10 -11.49 -16.77 20.31
N MET A 11 -11.32 -18.09 20.17
CA MET A 11 -10.25 -18.69 19.38
C MET A 11 -10.37 -18.32 17.90
N ALA A 12 -11.57 -18.32 17.33
CA ALA A 12 -11.81 -17.90 15.95
C ALA A 12 -11.47 -16.42 15.73
N ILE A 13 -11.86 -15.55 16.67
CA ILE A 13 -11.53 -14.11 16.63
C ILE A 13 -10.02 -13.88 16.72
N ILE A 14 -9.32 -14.60 17.61
CA ILE A 14 -7.87 -14.49 17.74
C ILE A 14 -7.18 -14.97 16.46
N LEU A 15 -7.56 -16.14 15.93
CA LEU A 15 -6.97 -16.71 14.71
C LEU A 15 -7.20 -15.83 13.47
N TRP A 16 -8.37 -15.19 13.36
CA TRP A 16 -8.66 -14.25 12.28
C TRP A 16 -7.94 -12.90 12.48
N GLY A 17 -7.70 -12.47 13.73
CA GLY A 17 -7.07 -11.20 14.03
C GLY A 17 -5.54 -11.19 13.94
N THR A 18 -4.86 -12.34 13.99
CA THR A 18 -3.39 -12.42 14.07
C THR A 18 -2.67 -12.46 12.71
N GLY A 19 -3.38 -12.35 11.58
CA GLY A 19 -2.83 -12.60 10.23
C GLY A 19 -2.73 -11.41 9.29
N CYS A 20 -2.95 -10.16 9.75
CA CYS A 20 -3.00 -9.00 8.86
C CYS A 20 -1.62 -8.58 8.34
N ALA A 21 -1.20 -9.13 7.19
CA ALA A 21 -0.16 -8.52 6.38
C ALA A 21 -0.74 -7.26 5.73
N SER A 22 -0.19 -6.09 6.06
CA SER A 22 -0.63 -4.84 5.44
C SER A 22 0.24 -4.53 4.25
N HIS A 23 -0.31 -4.70 3.06
CA HIS A 23 0.37 -4.32 1.84
C HIS A 23 0.49 -2.78 1.72
N PRO A 24 1.56 -2.29 1.08
CA PRO A 24 1.72 -0.87 0.78
C PRO A 24 0.57 -0.33 -0.10
N PRO A 25 0.12 0.92 0.11
CA PRO A 25 -0.88 1.55 -0.73
C PRO A 25 -0.29 1.80 -2.11
N VAL A 26 -1.08 1.52 -3.13
CA VAL A 26 -0.69 1.73 -4.52
C VAL A 26 -0.91 3.20 -4.87
N LEU A 27 0.18 3.92 -5.13
CA LEU A 27 0.12 5.28 -5.67
C LEU A 27 0.33 5.24 -7.19
N PRO A 28 -0.73 5.47 -7.99
CA PRO A 28 -0.61 5.46 -9.45
C PRO A 28 -0.01 6.75 -10.02
N GLN A 29 0.36 7.72 -9.18
CA GLN A 29 0.98 8.95 -9.66
C GLN A 29 2.51 8.82 -9.61
N PRO A 30 3.23 9.23 -10.67
CA PRO A 30 4.69 9.30 -10.61
C PRO A 30 5.11 10.35 -9.56
N PRO A 31 6.23 10.11 -8.86
CA PRO A 31 6.69 11.04 -7.84
C PRO A 31 7.19 12.34 -8.46
N LYS A 32 7.02 13.42 -7.72
CA LYS A 32 7.57 14.72 -8.04
C LYS A 32 8.54 15.13 -6.95
N GLU A 33 9.69 15.62 -7.37
CA GLU A 33 10.79 15.96 -6.48
C GLU A 33 10.39 17.09 -5.51
N GLY A 34 10.58 16.83 -4.22
CA GLY A 34 10.25 17.77 -3.14
C GLY A 34 8.77 17.83 -2.75
N GLU A 35 7.87 17.13 -3.46
CA GLU A 35 6.45 17.08 -3.12
C GLU A 35 6.17 15.96 -2.11
N THR A 36 5.32 16.27 -1.12
CA THR A 36 4.76 15.27 -0.18
C THR A 36 3.32 15.00 -0.55
N ASN A 37 3.00 13.74 -0.84
CA ASN A 37 1.64 13.27 -1.04
C ASN A 37 1.17 12.55 0.21
N MET A 38 -0.08 12.77 0.59
CA MET A 38 -0.69 12.07 1.71
C MET A 38 -2.09 11.60 1.37
N GLY A 39 -2.53 10.54 2.02
CA GLY A 39 -3.86 10.00 1.82
C GLY A 39 -4.20 8.94 2.85
N PHE A 40 -5.35 8.32 2.65
CA PHE A 40 -5.77 7.16 3.42
C PHE A 40 -6.19 6.05 2.47
N THR A 41 -6.03 4.81 2.90
CA THR A 41 -6.43 3.62 2.16
C THR A 41 -7.18 2.70 3.09
N PHE A 42 -8.24 2.08 2.58
CA PHE A 42 -8.98 1.04 3.27
C PHE A 42 -8.58 -0.33 2.71
N ALA A 43 -8.16 -1.22 3.59
CA ALA A 43 -7.98 -2.62 3.24
C ALA A 43 -9.31 -3.36 3.41
N ALA A 44 -9.79 -4.02 2.37
CA ALA A 44 -11.04 -4.80 2.42
C ALA A 44 -10.95 -5.95 3.45
N GLU A 45 -9.75 -6.52 3.62
CA GLU A 45 -9.50 -7.63 4.54
C GLU A 45 -9.56 -7.21 6.02
N ASN A 46 -9.15 -5.98 6.33
CA ASN A 46 -8.92 -5.57 7.71
C ASN A 46 -9.85 -4.46 8.18
N VAL A 47 -10.60 -3.81 7.28
CA VAL A 47 -11.52 -2.67 7.52
C VAL A 47 -10.86 -1.49 8.27
N ILE A 48 -9.54 -1.55 8.45
CA ILE A 48 -8.75 -0.58 9.18
C ILE A 48 -8.23 0.46 8.19
N PRO A 49 -8.45 1.77 8.46
CA PRO A 49 -7.85 2.82 7.67
C PRO A 49 -6.33 2.87 7.93
N VAL A 50 -5.56 2.90 6.85
CA VAL A 50 -4.12 3.19 6.89
C VAL A 50 -3.91 4.58 6.32
N ILE A 51 -3.32 5.46 7.13
CA ILE A 51 -2.89 6.78 6.68
C ILE A 51 -1.48 6.63 6.13
N TRP A 52 -1.20 7.25 5.00
CA TRP A 52 0.12 7.19 4.38
C TRP A 52 0.59 8.58 3.97
N TRP A 53 1.91 8.76 4.03
CA TRP A 53 2.65 9.92 3.56
C TRP A 53 3.77 9.44 2.67
N ARG A 54 3.95 10.09 1.53
CA ARG A 54 5.01 9.79 0.57
C ARG A 54 5.74 11.05 0.18
N TYR A 55 7.06 11.00 0.27
CA TYR A 55 7.95 12.08 -0.12
C TYR A 55 8.71 11.71 -1.38
N GLY A 56 8.59 12.53 -2.43
CA GLY A 56 9.33 12.36 -3.67
C GLY A 56 10.77 12.84 -3.52
N ILE A 57 11.70 11.90 -3.39
CA ILE A 57 13.15 12.19 -3.32
C ILE A 57 13.65 12.70 -4.66
N ASN A 58 13.14 12.14 -5.76
CA ASN A 58 13.42 12.59 -7.12
C ASN A 58 12.25 12.21 -8.06
N LYS A 59 12.36 12.58 -9.34
CA LYS A 59 11.37 12.26 -10.39
C LYS A 59 11.08 10.76 -10.63
N TYR A 60 11.83 9.84 -10.02
CA TYR A 60 11.67 8.39 -10.17
C TYR A 60 11.56 7.65 -8.84
N THR A 61 11.89 8.27 -7.71
CA THR A 61 12.05 7.61 -6.41
C THR A 61 11.25 8.35 -5.36
N ASP A 62 10.44 7.62 -4.60
CA ASP A 62 9.77 8.14 -3.41
C ASP A 62 10.00 7.23 -2.22
N VAL A 63 9.87 7.81 -1.03
CA VAL A 63 9.83 7.10 0.24
C VAL A 63 8.48 7.31 0.89
N GLY A 64 7.87 6.23 1.34
CA GLY A 64 6.58 6.18 2.01
C GLY A 64 6.73 5.84 3.48
N TYR A 65 5.89 6.47 4.28
CA TYR A 65 5.58 6.11 5.66
C TYR A 65 4.09 5.84 5.78
N ARG A 66 3.75 4.79 6.51
CA ARG A 66 2.38 4.28 6.68
C ARG A 66 2.11 4.14 8.17
N LEU A 67 0.95 4.58 8.61
CA LEU A 67 0.48 4.46 9.97
C LEU A 67 -0.90 3.81 9.97
N GLY A 68 -0.97 2.60 10.50
CA GLY A 68 -2.23 1.90 10.73
C GLY A 68 -2.76 2.14 12.13
N ILE A 69 -4.07 2.39 12.27
CA ILE A 69 -4.74 2.58 13.58
C ILE A 69 -5.69 1.38 13.77
N PRO A 70 -5.50 0.46 14.74
CA PRO A 70 -4.74 0.56 15.99
C PRO A 70 -3.40 -0.21 15.98
N LEU A 71 -2.44 0.17 15.14
CA LEU A 71 -1.08 -0.40 14.92
C LEU A 71 -0.95 -1.49 13.84
N SER A 72 -2.05 -1.95 13.25
CA SER A 72 -2.00 -2.90 12.12
C SER A 72 -1.76 -2.14 10.82
N GLY A 73 -0.59 -2.34 10.19
CA GLY A 73 -0.23 -1.74 8.91
C GLY A 73 0.65 -0.50 8.94
N THR A 74 1.29 -0.25 10.08
CA THR A 74 2.39 0.71 10.15
C THR A 74 3.60 0.16 9.40
N GLY A 75 4.29 1.01 8.64
CA GLY A 75 5.34 0.55 7.73
C GLY A 75 6.09 1.67 7.05
N VAL A 76 7.22 1.33 6.45
CA VAL A 76 7.92 2.19 5.48
C VAL A 76 7.95 1.49 4.14
N ASP A 77 8.04 2.26 3.07
CA ASP A 77 8.23 1.74 1.73
C ASP A 77 9.13 2.64 0.89
N LEU A 78 9.87 2.05 -0.05
CA LEU A 78 10.68 2.73 -1.03
C LEU A 78 10.19 2.32 -2.41
N ASN A 79 9.88 3.31 -3.25
CA ASN A 79 9.44 3.04 -4.62
C ASN A 79 10.42 3.62 -5.60
N ARG A 80 10.64 2.89 -6.69
CA ARG A 80 11.45 3.34 -7.81
C ARG A 80 10.79 2.99 -9.12
N ILE A 81 10.55 4.00 -9.95
CA ILE A 81 10.20 3.81 -11.36
C ILE A 81 11.42 3.21 -12.07
N LEU A 82 11.25 2.00 -12.59
CA LEU A 82 12.30 1.30 -13.35
C LEU A 82 12.24 1.63 -14.83
N MET A 83 11.03 1.73 -15.38
CA MET A 83 10.81 2.02 -16.79
C MET A 83 9.60 2.93 -16.94
N LYS A 84 9.70 3.90 -17.85
CA LYS A 84 8.57 4.73 -18.27
C LYS A 84 8.58 4.80 -19.79
N ARG A 85 7.52 4.30 -20.43
CA ARG A 85 7.31 4.34 -21.88
C ARG A 85 5.91 4.82 -22.17
N ASP A 86 5.82 5.99 -22.78
CA ASP A 86 4.55 6.65 -23.11
C ASP A 86 3.63 6.74 -21.89
N ARG A 87 2.54 5.98 -21.92
CA ARG A 87 1.49 5.90 -20.89
C ARG A 87 1.66 4.73 -19.92
N ARG A 88 2.76 3.98 -20.00
CA ARG A 88 3.04 2.85 -19.11
C ARG A 88 4.27 3.14 -18.29
N TRP A 89 4.24 2.75 -17.03
CA TRP A 89 5.42 2.80 -16.19
C TRP A 89 5.40 1.63 -15.22
N ASP A 90 6.60 1.12 -14.97
CA ASP A 90 6.83 -0.04 -14.14
C ASP A 90 7.58 0.45 -12.89
N VAL A 91 7.10 0.06 -11.72
CA VAL A 91 7.56 0.52 -10.42
C VAL A 91 7.93 -0.67 -9.58
N LEU A 92 9.10 -0.60 -8.96
CA LEU A 92 9.50 -1.50 -7.92
C LEU A 92 9.21 -0.89 -6.56
N ASN A 93 8.51 -1.62 -5.71
CA ASN A 93 8.26 -1.27 -4.33
C ASN A 93 8.97 -2.27 -3.40
N ILE A 94 9.69 -1.72 -2.43
CA ILE A 94 10.32 -2.46 -1.34
C ILE A 94 9.75 -1.91 -0.07
N ALA A 95 9.12 -2.74 0.74
CA ALA A 95 8.43 -2.29 1.94
C ALA A 95 8.82 -3.12 3.16
N TYR A 96 8.79 -2.45 4.30
CA TYR A 96 8.97 -3.07 5.60
C TYR A 96 7.78 -2.71 6.49
N ASN A 97 7.13 -3.73 7.05
CA ASN A 97 5.97 -3.57 7.89
C ASN A 97 6.36 -3.67 9.36
N PHE A 98 6.08 -2.60 10.12
CA PHE A 98 6.19 -2.55 11.57
C PHE A 98 4.86 -3.00 12.20
N ALA A 99 4.51 -4.27 11.99
CA ALA A 99 3.37 -4.93 12.64
C ALA A 99 3.89 -5.97 13.65
N PRO A 100 3.05 -6.50 14.55
CA PRO A 100 3.44 -7.61 15.44
C PRO A 100 4.05 -8.80 14.68
N ASN A 101 3.65 -8.99 13.43
CA ASN A 101 4.32 -9.86 12.46
C ASN A 101 5.09 -8.99 11.46
N SER A 102 6.33 -8.61 11.80
CA SER A 102 7.16 -7.82 10.89
C SER A 102 7.47 -8.60 9.61
N SER A 103 7.26 -7.98 8.45
CA SER A 103 7.54 -8.58 7.15
C SER A 103 8.30 -7.63 6.23
N PHE A 104 9.03 -8.22 5.29
CA PHE A 104 9.54 -7.54 4.11
C PHE A 104 8.66 -7.92 2.93
N ASP A 105 8.15 -6.89 2.25
CA ASP A 105 7.34 -7.06 1.05
C ASP A 105 8.10 -6.51 -0.14
N PHE A 106 8.05 -7.24 -1.25
CA PHE A 106 8.62 -6.83 -2.52
C PHE A 106 7.52 -6.93 -3.56
N THR A 107 7.21 -5.83 -4.23
CA THR A 107 6.10 -5.79 -5.18
C THR A 107 6.52 -5.09 -6.45
N TYR A 108 6.21 -5.71 -7.58
CA TYR A 108 6.38 -5.11 -8.90
C TYR A 108 5.04 -4.62 -9.42
N TYR A 109 4.91 -3.30 -9.57
CA TYR A 109 3.71 -2.69 -10.13
C TYR A 109 3.92 -2.32 -11.59
N ARG A 110 2.97 -2.70 -12.43
CA ARG A 110 2.85 -2.21 -13.81
C ARG A 110 1.64 -1.31 -13.91
N PHE A 111 1.86 -0.05 -14.25
CA PHE A 111 0.81 0.95 -14.42
C PHE A 111 0.56 1.24 -15.90
N LYS A 112 -0.69 1.54 -16.22
CA LYS A 112 -1.15 1.91 -17.56
C LYS A 112 -2.15 3.06 -17.46
N GLY A 113 -1.69 4.27 -17.81
CA GLY A 113 -2.52 5.47 -17.88
C GLY A 113 -3.49 5.46 -19.06
N SER A 114 -4.54 6.27 -18.94
CA SER A 114 -5.55 6.50 -19.99
C SER A 114 -4.95 7.06 -21.30
N GLY A 115 -5.67 6.89 -22.41
CA GLY A 115 -5.23 7.34 -23.74
C GLY A 115 -5.35 8.84 -23.99
N ARG A 116 -5.92 9.62 -23.07
CA ARG A 116 -6.01 11.09 -23.17
C ARG A 116 -4.76 11.73 -22.55
N THR A 117 -3.99 12.40 -23.39
CA THR A 117 -2.64 12.93 -23.10
C THR A 117 -2.63 14.18 -22.21
N ASP A 118 -3.75 14.91 -22.12
CA ASP A 118 -3.79 16.24 -21.51
C ASP A 118 -3.66 16.20 -19.98
N LYS A 119 -4.31 15.25 -19.29
CA LYS A 119 -4.21 15.09 -17.83
C LYS A 119 -4.33 13.62 -17.42
N GLN A 120 -3.28 13.09 -16.77
CA GLN A 120 -3.38 11.78 -16.13
C GLN A 120 -4.32 11.90 -14.93
N ASN A 121 -5.56 11.42 -15.09
CA ASN A 121 -6.51 11.30 -13.99
C ASN A 121 -6.15 10.04 -13.16
N PRO A 122 -5.87 10.16 -11.85
CA PRO A 122 -5.54 9.03 -10.98
C PRO A 122 -6.59 7.90 -10.99
N PHE A 123 -7.85 8.24 -11.23
CA PHE A 123 -8.98 7.30 -11.28
C PHE A 123 -9.03 6.47 -12.58
N ASN A 124 -8.30 6.89 -13.62
CA ASN A 124 -8.27 6.22 -14.93
C ASN A 124 -6.91 5.54 -15.21
N ILE A 125 -6.19 5.16 -14.16
CA ILE A 125 -4.93 4.43 -14.25
C ILE A 125 -5.19 2.99 -13.83
N GLY A 126 -5.02 2.06 -14.77
CA GLY A 126 -5.02 0.64 -14.45
C GLY A 126 -3.66 0.22 -13.90
N TRP A 127 -3.65 -0.70 -12.94
CA TRP A 127 -2.42 -1.26 -12.40
C TRP A 127 -2.53 -2.78 -12.20
N THR A 128 -1.38 -3.44 -12.19
CA THR A 128 -1.25 -4.86 -11.85
C THR A 128 -0.01 -5.01 -10.98
N GLY A 129 -0.14 -5.67 -9.83
CA GLY A 129 0.95 -5.98 -8.91
C GLY A 129 1.33 -7.47 -9.01
N PHE A 130 2.62 -7.76 -8.85
CA PHE A 130 3.18 -9.12 -8.74
C PHE A 130 4.02 -9.22 -7.48
#